data_AF-A0A0U5H0P1-F1
#
_entry.id   AF-A0A0U5H0P1-F1
#
_cell.length_a   1.000
_cell.length_b   1.000
_cell.length_c   1.000
_cell.angle_alpha   90.00
_cell.angle_beta   90.00
_cell.angle_gamma   90.00
#
_symmetry.space_group_name_H-M   'P 1'
#
loop_
_entity.id
_entity.type
_entity.pdbx_description
1 polymer ?
#
loop_
_entity_poly.entity_id
_entity_poly.type
_entity_poly.pdbx_seq_one_letter_code
_entity_poly.pdbx_strand_id
1 'polypeptide(L)' 'MSVAPEFGGVSDDATLDAFARADDERESDDDADEPAATPVTSSWSDASVCAACGEAAQRRWLDDGEFVCAACKRWS' A
#
# COMPACT_ATOMS: atom_id res chain seq x y z
N MET A 1 -48.75 0.22 -9.63
CA MET A 1 -48.24 -0.17 -8.30
C MET A 1 -46.75 -0.39 -8.49
N SER A 2 -45.94 0.60 -8.14
CA SER A 2 -44.48 0.54 -8.30
C SER A 2 -43.89 -0.19 -7.10
N VAL A 3 -43.15 -1.27 -7.33
CA VAL A 3 -42.34 -1.92 -6.29
C VAL A 3 -41.00 -1.20 -6.20
N ALA A 4 -40.62 -0.78 -4.99
CA ALA A 4 -39.29 -0.24 -4.71
C ALA A 4 -38.28 -1.41 -4.70
N PRO A 5 -36.99 -1.20 -5.00
CA PRO A 5 -35.98 -2.19 -4.67
C PRO A 5 -35.69 -2.14 -3.17
N GLU A 6 -36.16 -3.14 -2.41
CA GLU A 6 -35.62 -3.40 -1.09
C GLU A 6 -34.16 -3.88 -1.18
N PHE A 7 -33.23 -2.93 -1.06
CA PHE A 7 -31.83 -3.23 -0.78
C PHE A 7 -31.73 -3.79 0.64
N GLY A 8 -31.92 -5.11 0.76
CA GLY A 8 -31.60 -5.87 1.97
C GLY A 8 -30.15 -5.58 2.37
N GLY A 9 -29.98 -5.07 3.59
CA GLY A 9 -28.70 -4.67 4.14
C GLY A 9 -27.71 -5.83 4.13
N VAL A 10 -26.77 -5.78 3.19
CA VAL A 10 -25.48 -6.42 3.37
C VAL A 10 -24.67 -5.49 4.28
N SER A 11 -24.62 -5.83 5.57
CA SER A 11 -23.63 -5.22 6.47
C SER A 11 -22.26 -5.78 6.09
N ASP A 12 -21.63 -5.15 5.11
CA ASP A 12 -20.23 -5.36 4.72
C ASP A 12 -19.30 -4.52 5.64
N ASP A 13 -19.54 -4.54 6.94
CA ASP A 13 -18.69 -3.86 7.92
C ASP A 13 -17.84 -4.93 8.62
N ALA A 14 -16.77 -5.34 7.94
CA ALA A 14 -15.72 -6.11 8.57
C ALA A 14 -15.04 -5.19 9.61
N THR A 15 -15.53 -5.24 10.86
CA THR A 15 -15.00 -4.42 11.95
C THR A 15 -13.52 -4.71 12.18
N LEU A 16 -12.71 -3.65 12.31
CA LEU A 16 -11.25 -3.69 12.52
C LEU A 16 -10.81 -4.57 13.72
N ASP A 17 -11.73 -4.84 14.65
CA ASP A 17 -11.57 -5.71 15.81
C ASP A 17 -11.23 -7.17 15.43
N ALA A 18 -11.67 -7.64 14.25
CA ALA A 18 -11.34 -8.97 13.74
C ALA A 18 -9.87 -9.10 13.32
N PHE A 19 -9.27 -8.03 12.80
CA PHE A 19 -7.86 -8.02 12.40
C PHE A 19 -6.93 -7.94 13.62
N ALA A 20 -7.33 -7.23 14.68
CA ALA A 20 -6.54 -7.11 15.90
C ALA A 20 -6.36 -8.46 16.63
N ARG A 21 -7.36 -9.34 16.61
CA ARG A 21 -7.26 -10.66 17.27
C ARG A 21 -6.32 -11.64 16.56
N ALA A 22 -6.08 -11.46 15.26
CA ALA A 22 -5.22 -12.35 14.49
C ALA A 22 -3.71 -12.11 14.72
N ASP A 23 -3.35 -11.00 15.38
CA ASP A 23 -1.94 -10.65 15.63
C ASP A 23 -1.43 -11.15 16.99
N ASP A 24 -2.32 -11.46 17.93
CA ASP A 24 -2.00 -11.84 19.32
C ASP A 24 -1.54 -13.31 19.46
N GLU A 25 -1.77 -14.16 18.45
CA GLU A 25 -1.47 -15.60 18.50
C GLU A 25 -0.08 -15.99 17.93
N ARG A 26 0.76 -15.02 17.53
CA ARG A 26 2.11 -15.32 17.03
C ARG A 26 3.11 -15.43 18.19
N GLU A 27 3.17 -16.62 18.78
CA GLU A 27 4.25 -17.06 19.66
C GLU A 27 5.60 -16.90 18.96
N SER A 28 6.54 -16.25 19.64
CA SER A 28 7.88 -15.91 19.16
C SER A 28 8.75 -17.15 18.93
N ASP A 29 8.88 -17.58 17.68
CA ASP A 29 9.95 -18.46 17.22
C ASP A 29 11.11 -17.56 16.75
N ASP A 30 12.10 -17.38 17.63
CA ASP A 30 13.31 -16.57 17.42
C ASP A 30 14.35 -17.36 16.60
N ASP A 31 13.99 -17.69 15.36
CA ASP A 31 14.95 -18.04 14.32
C ASP A 31 15.13 -16.79 13.45
N ALA A 32 16.07 -15.94 13.87
CA ALA A 32 16.43 -14.71 13.19
C ALA A 32 17.17 -15.00 11.88
N ASP A 33 16.46 -15.54 10.89
CA ASP A 33 16.78 -15.34 9.48
C ASP A 33 16.67 -13.82 9.25
N GLU A 34 17.81 -13.14 9.08
CA GLU A 34 17.81 -11.71 8.75
C GLU A 34 16.82 -11.49 7.61
N PRO A 35 15.71 -10.77 7.82
CA PRO A 35 14.67 -10.68 6.83
C PRO A 35 15.31 -10.04 5.60
N ALA A 36 15.43 -10.82 4.52
CA ALA A 36 15.98 -10.35 3.27
C ALA A 36 15.36 -8.98 2.98
N ALA A 37 16.20 -7.94 2.98
CA ALA A 37 15.74 -6.56 3.00
C ALA A 37 14.67 -6.36 1.92
N THR A 38 13.45 -6.07 2.35
CA THR A 38 12.35 -5.93 1.39
C THR A 38 12.69 -4.81 0.40
N PRO A 39 12.57 -5.05 -0.92
CA PRO A 39 12.95 -4.05 -1.90
C PRO A 39 12.07 -2.81 -1.74
N VAL A 40 12.71 -1.65 -1.53
CA VAL A 40 12.02 -0.37 -1.36
C VAL A 40 11.37 0.02 -2.68
N THR A 41 10.05 -0.17 -2.80
CA THR A 41 9.30 0.11 -4.04
C THR A 41 8.86 1.57 -4.17
N SER A 42 8.90 2.33 -3.08
CA SER A 42 8.58 3.77 -3.09
C SER A 42 9.34 4.53 -2.01
N SER A 43 9.67 5.79 -2.31
CA SER A 43 10.39 6.67 -1.41
C SER A 43 9.67 8.01 -1.31
N TRP A 44 9.67 8.57 -0.11
CA TRP A 44 9.02 9.84 0.23
C TRP A 44 10.09 10.86 0.60
N SER A 45 10.02 12.05 0.01
CA SER A 45 10.83 13.18 0.49
C SER A 45 10.20 14.50 0.09
N ASP A 46 10.35 15.49 0.95
CA ASP A 46 9.76 16.82 0.77
C ASP A 46 10.34 17.58 -0.44
N ALA A 47 11.58 17.28 -0.81
CA ALA A 47 12.34 17.93 -1.88
C ALA A 47 12.78 16.97 -3.00
N SER A 48 12.08 15.85 -3.21
CA SER A 48 12.48 14.94 -4.29
C SER A 48 12.12 15.46 -5.68
N VAL A 49 13.10 15.42 -6.57
CA VAL A 49 12.92 15.64 -8.00
C VAL A 49 12.76 14.29 -8.71
N CYS A 50 11.81 14.23 -9.64
CA CYS A 50 11.64 13.10 -10.55
C CYS A 50 12.85 13.01 -11.50
N ALA A 51 13.49 11.85 -11.58
CA ALA A 51 14.61 11.65 -12.50
C ALA A 51 14.20 11.77 -13.98
N ALA A 52 12.94 11.43 -14.31
CA ALA A 52 12.46 11.42 -15.68
C ALA A 52 12.01 12.80 -16.20
N CYS A 53 11.26 13.58 -15.41
CA CYS A 53 10.70 14.86 -15.85
C CYS A 53 11.29 16.09 -15.16
N GLY A 54 12.07 15.92 -14.08
CA GLY A 54 12.64 17.03 -13.33
C GLY A 54 11.64 17.79 -12.45
N GLU A 55 10.37 17.35 -12.37
CA GLU A 55 9.39 17.98 -11.48
C GLU A 55 9.54 17.51 -10.03
N ALA A 56 9.18 18.39 -9.09
CA ALA A 56 9.12 18.04 -7.69
C ALA A 56 7.95 17.07 -7.43
N ALA A 57 8.24 15.97 -6.74
CA ALA A 57 7.25 14.97 -6.37
C ALA A 57 7.47 14.56 -4.91
N GLN A 58 6.44 14.71 -4.06
CA GLN A 58 6.49 14.28 -2.66
C GLN A 58 6.72 12.77 -2.52
N ARG A 59 6.17 12.00 -3.47
CA ARG A 59 6.29 10.56 -3.51
C ARG A 59 6.86 10.12 -4.85
N ARG A 60 7.92 9.32 -4.80
CA ARG A 60 8.52 8.66 -5.96
C ARG A 60 8.42 7.15 -5.85
N TRP A 61 8.46 6.51 -6.99
CA TRP A 61 8.29 5.09 -7.16
C TRP A 61 9.49 4.53 -7.89
N LEU A 62 9.94 3.35 -7.46
CA LEU A 62 10.97 2.63 -8.20
C LEU A 62 10.38 2.16 -9.54
N ASP A 63 11.02 2.55 -10.63
CA ASP A 63 10.76 2.15 -12.01
C ASP A 63 12.12 1.87 -12.65
N ASP A 64 12.37 0.62 -13.02
CA ASP A 64 13.63 0.16 -13.62
C ASP A 64 14.93 0.55 -12.87
N GLY A 65 14.85 0.70 -11.55
CA GLY A 65 16.00 1.09 -10.70
C GLY A 65 16.12 2.59 -10.43
N GLU A 66 15.26 3.42 -11.03
CA GLU A 66 15.20 4.85 -10.77
C GLU A 66 13.91 5.25 -10.05
N PHE A 67 13.97 6.33 -9.26
CA PHE A 67 12.81 6.86 -8.56
C PHE A 67 12.11 7.94 -9.41
N VAL A 68 10.93 7.60 -9.91
CA VAL A 68 10.11 8.47 -10.78
C VAL A 68 8.81 8.91 -10.09
N CYS A 69 8.22 10.01 -10.53
CA CYS A 69 6.92 10.45 -10.03
C CYS A 69 5.78 9.53 -10.53
N ALA A 70 4.60 9.62 -9.90
CA ALA A 70 3.44 8.80 -10.26
C ALA A 70 2.99 8.96 -11.73
N ALA A 71 3.24 10.12 -12.34
CA ALA A 71 2.92 10.39 -13.73
C ALA A 71 3.90 9.74 -14.73
N CYS A 72 5.18 9.65 -14.36
CA CYS A 72 6.20 9.04 -15.21
C CYS A 72 6.29 7.52 -15.04
N LYS A 73 5.80 6.98 -13.94
CA LYS A 73 5.80 5.54 -13.69
C LYS A 73 4.98 4.80 -14.74
N ARG A 74 5.52 3.69 -15.25
CA ARG A 74 4.78 2.77 -16.11
C ARG A 74 4.01 1.80 -15.25
N TRP A 75 2.70 1.95 -15.23
CA TRP A 75 1.82 1.04 -14.51
C TRP A 75 1.45 -0.11 -15.43
N SER A 76 2.05 -1.28 -15.20
CA SER A 76 1.72 -2.54 -15.87
C SER A 76 1.22 -3.55 -14.86
#